data_AF-A0A815NDZ8-F1
#
_entry.id   AF-A0A815NDZ8-F1
#
_cell.length_a   1.000
_cell.length_b   1.000
_cell.length_c   1.000
_cell.angle_alpha   90.00
_cell.angle_beta   90.00
_cell.angle_gamma   90.00
#
_symmetry.space_group_name_H-M   'P 1'
#
loop_
_entity.id
_entity.type
_entity.pdbx_description
1 polymer ?
#
loop_
_entity_poly.entity_id
_entity_poly.type
_entity_poly.pdbx_seq_one_letter_code
_entity_poly.pdbx_strand_id
1 'polypeptide(L)'
;MLCETMATCVAEYFEKLEKNLRETKYKNQIESLEKRLETIEKTTKKVKPKKVSKSSNKQNHDEDNITQLEVLEEEKHNQIILSGLEQQLLDGILDEGTLANRHGCDRELVDSLLERASSENPRLVGYMQRGVAYHHAGLNNKGRVAVEALFRNRYVQVVFSTATLDM
;
A
#
# COMPACT_ATOMS: atom_id res chain seq x y z
N MET A 1 7.27 12.61 24.86
CA MET A 1 7.91 13.95 24.86
C MET A 1 7.13 14.92 23.98
N LEU A 2 7.39 16.24 24.05
CA LEU A 2 6.65 17.24 23.25
C LEU A 2 6.74 16.98 21.74
N CYS A 3 7.91 16.61 21.21
CA CYS A 3 8.10 16.31 19.80
C CYS A 3 7.25 15.12 19.32
N GLU A 4 7.15 14.05 20.13
CA GLU A 4 6.26 12.91 19.85
C GLU A 4 4.80 13.34 19.85
N THR A 5 4.39 14.17 20.82
CA THR A 5 3.02 14.67 20.90
C THR A 5 2.67 15.50 19.67
N MET A 6 3.57 16.39 19.22
CA MET A 6 3.36 17.18 18.00
C MET A 6 3.24 16.29 16.76
N ALA A 7 4.15 15.32 16.58
CA ALA A 7 4.07 14.37 15.47
C ALA A 7 2.76 13.57 15.49
N THR A 8 2.33 13.13 16.67
CA THR A 8 1.08 12.40 16.87
C THR A 8 -0.12 13.27 16.49
N CYS A 9 -0.18 14.51 16.96
CA CYS A 9 -1.29 15.42 16.63
C CYS A 9 -1.42 15.66 15.13
N VAL A 10 -0.30 15.83 14.41
CA VAL A 10 -0.33 16.02 12.95
C VAL A 10 -0.74 14.73 12.23
N ALA A 11 -0.22 13.58 12.65
CA ALA A 11 -0.62 12.29 12.05
C ALA A 11 -2.11 11.99 12.26
N GLU A 12 -2.64 12.19 13.47
CA GLU A 12 -4.06 12.03 13.77
C GLU A 12 -4.94 13.01 13.00
N TYR A 13 -4.46 14.24 12.77
CA TYR A 13 -5.16 15.19 11.91
C TYR A 13 -5.32 14.64 10.49
N PHE A 14 -4.24 14.10 9.90
CA PHE A 14 -4.29 13.50 8.58
C PHE A 14 -5.19 12.26 8.51
N GLU A 15 -5.19 11.41 9.55
CA GLU A 15 -6.11 10.27 9.65
C GLU A 15 -7.57 10.71 9.65
N LYS A 16 -7.90 11.73 10.45
CA LYS A 16 -9.25 12.30 10.51
C LYS A 16 -9.65 12.94 9.18
N LEU A 17 -8.74 13.69 8.57
CA LEU A 17 -8.96 14.30 7.26
C LEU A 17 -9.24 13.24 6.20
N GLU A 18 -8.44 12.17 6.16
CA GLU A 18 -8.61 11.07 5.22
C GLU A 18 -9.97 10.37 5.41
N LYS A 19 -10.35 10.08 6.65
CA LYS A 19 -11.67 9.50 6.97
C LYS A 19 -12.80 10.40 6.48
N ASN A 20 -12.71 11.71 6.74
CA ASN A 20 -13.71 12.67 6.28
C ASN A 20 -13.79 12.73 4.76
N LEU A 21 -12.67 12.67 4.05
CA LEU A 21 -12.62 12.68 2.58
C LEU A 21 -13.28 11.43 1.98
N ARG A 22 -13.05 10.26 2.59
CA ARG A 22 -13.69 9.00 2.21
C ARG A 22 -15.21 9.04 2.41
N GLU A 23 -15.68 9.67 3.49
CA GLU A 23 -17.10 9.80 3.80
C GLU A 23 -17.81 10.92 3.02
N THR A 24 -17.07 11.85 2.42
CA THR A 24 -17.61 13.01 1.71
C THR A 24 -17.28 12.97 0.21
N LYS A 25 -16.09 13.47 -0.17
CA LYS A 25 -15.64 13.64 -1.55
C LYS A 25 -15.57 12.32 -2.32
N TYR A 26 -15.04 11.28 -1.69
CA TYR A 26 -14.76 10.00 -2.35
C TYR A 26 -15.82 8.93 -2.10
N LYS A 27 -16.86 9.21 -1.31
CA LYS A 27 -17.87 8.23 -0.88
C LYS A 27 -18.48 7.44 -2.05
N ASN A 28 -18.99 8.15 -3.04
CA ASN A 28 -19.65 7.53 -4.19
C ASN A 28 -18.66 6.73 -5.06
N GLN A 29 -17.42 7.20 -5.16
CA GLN A 29 -16.38 6.50 -5.92
C GLN A 29 -16.00 5.20 -5.22
N ILE A 30 -15.78 5.23 -3.90
CA ILE A 30 -15.49 4.07 -3.08
C ILE A 30 -16.64 3.06 -3.15
N GLU A 31 -17.88 3.49 -2.96
CA GLU A 31 -19.04 2.59 -3.05
C GLU A 31 -19.17 1.93 -4.43
N SER A 32 -18.89 2.67 -5.50
CA SER A 32 -18.86 2.11 -6.86
C SER A 32 -17.72 1.10 -7.05
N LEU A 33 -16.55 1.36 -6.46
CA LEU A 33 -15.39 0.45 -6.53
C LEU A 33 -15.62 -0.82 -5.72
N GLU A 34 -16.23 -0.73 -4.54
CA GLU A 34 -16.59 -1.88 -3.71
C GLU A 34 -17.60 -2.79 -4.40
N LYS A 35 -18.66 -2.23 -5.00
CA LYS A 35 -19.63 -3.01 -5.80
C LYS A 35 -18.99 -3.70 -7.00
N ARG A 36 -18.05 -3.00 -7.66
CA ARG A 36 -17.28 -3.56 -8.77
C ARG A 36 -16.44 -4.74 -8.27
N LEU A 37 -15.70 -4.57 -7.17
CA LEU A 37 -14.92 -5.65 -6.53
C LEU A 37 -15.79 -6.84 -6.14
N GLU A 38 -16.97 -6.63 -5.57
CA GLU A 38 -17.87 -7.72 -5.21
C GLU A 38 -18.36 -8.50 -6.44
N THR A 39 -18.64 -7.79 -7.55
CA THR A 39 -19.04 -8.41 -8.82
C THR A 39 -17.89 -9.23 -9.42
N ILE A 40 -16.67 -8.72 -9.31
CA ILE A 40 -15.44 -9.40 -9.72
C ILE A 40 -15.22 -10.67 -8.89
N GLU A 41 -15.39 -10.61 -7.57
CA GLU A 41 -15.28 -11.79 -6.72
C GLU A 41 -16.33 -12.85 -7.05
N LYS A 42 -17.56 -12.43 -7.34
CA LYS A 42 -18.65 -13.36 -7.70
C LYS A 42 -18.41 -14.04 -9.04
N THR A 43 -17.84 -13.34 -10.02
CA THR A 43 -17.51 -13.90 -11.34
C THR A 43 -16.30 -14.84 -11.26
N THR A 44 -15.24 -14.45 -10.55
CA THR A 44 -14.06 -15.33 -10.31
C THR A 44 -14.40 -16.60 -9.52
N LYS A 45 -15.30 -16.52 -8.52
CA LYS A 45 -15.77 -17.71 -7.77
C LYS A 45 -16.60 -18.66 -8.64
N LYS A 46 -17.34 -18.16 -9.64
CA LYS A 46 -18.15 -18.97 -10.56
C LYS A 46 -17.32 -19.69 -11.64
N VAL A 47 -16.12 -19.21 -11.96
CA VAL A 47 -15.23 -19.79 -12.98
C VAL A 47 -14.38 -20.97 -12.46
N LYS A 48 -14.39 -21.28 -11.15
CA LYS A 48 -13.72 -22.49 -10.61
C LYS A 48 -14.72 -23.63 -10.41
N PRO A 49 -14.81 -24.60 -11.36
CA PRO A 49 -14.34 -25.96 -11.04
C PRO A 49 -13.86 -26.80 -12.25
N LYS A 50 -12.66 -27.41 -12.15
CA LYS A 50 -12.41 -28.86 -12.38
C LYS A 50 -10.95 -29.20 -12.03
N LYS A 51 -10.77 -29.92 -10.91
CA LYS A 51 -9.55 -30.68 -10.63
C LYS A 51 -9.46 -31.81 -11.65
N VAL A 52 -8.39 -31.87 -12.45
CA VAL A 52 -8.05 -33.08 -13.21
C VAL A 52 -7.10 -33.93 -12.36
N SER A 53 -7.62 -35.06 -11.91
CA SER A 53 -6.91 -36.17 -11.29
C SER A 53 -6.12 -36.97 -12.34
N LYS A 54 -4.94 -37.46 -11.91
CA LYS A 54 -3.98 -38.37 -12.58
C LYS A 54 -4.55 -39.39 -13.58
N SER A 55 -3.90 -39.60 -14.73
CA SER A 55 -3.09 -40.81 -15.06
C SER A 55 -2.76 -40.93 -16.56
N SER A 56 -1.79 -41.80 -16.83
CA SER A 56 -0.89 -41.99 -17.98
C SER A 56 -1.45 -42.61 -19.27
N ASN A 57 -0.79 -42.25 -20.39
CA ASN A 57 -0.51 -42.99 -21.63
C ASN A 57 -1.67 -43.33 -22.62
N LYS A 58 -1.59 -42.82 -23.86
CA LYS A 58 -1.41 -43.56 -25.15
C LYS A 58 -1.98 -42.82 -26.38
N GLN A 59 -1.08 -42.52 -27.32
CA GLN A 59 -1.18 -42.25 -28.77
C GLN A 59 -2.52 -42.03 -29.51
N ASN A 60 -2.46 -40.96 -30.32
CA ASN A 60 -2.89 -40.80 -31.73
C ASN A 60 -4.30 -40.30 -32.11
N HIS A 61 -4.23 -39.34 -33.04
CA HIS A 61 -5.15 -38.93 -34.11
C HIS A 61 -6.29 -37.96 -33.80
N ASP A 62 -6.07 -36.73 -34.27
CA ASP A 62 -7.01 -35.72 -34.78
C ASP A 62 -8.34 -35.54 -34.05
N GLU A 63 -8.40 -34.51 -33.19
CA GLU A 63 -9.61 -33.71 -33.02
C GLU A 63 -9.28 -32.22 -32.81
N ASP A 64 -9.71 -31.43 -33.79
CA ASP A 64 -9.49 -30.00 -34.03
C ASP A 64 -10.15 -29.05 -33.02
N ASN A 65 -9.88 -29.15 -31.71
CA ASN A 65 -10.50 -28.23 -30.75
C ASN A 65 -9.65 -27.82 -29.53
N ILE A 66 -8.36 -28.19 -29.49
CA ILE A 66 -7.59 -28.12 -28.24
C ILE A 66 -6.81 -26.81 -28.03
N THR A 67 -6.48 -26.00 -29.05
CA THR A 67 -5.42 -24.98 -28.86
C THR A 67 -5.83 -23.52 -28.96
N GLN A 68 -7.05 -23.18 -29.41
CA GLN A 68 -7.56 -21.80 -29.28
C GLN A 68 -8.34 -21.56 -27.99
N LEU A 69 -8.93 -22.59 -27.38
CA LEU A 69 -9.47 -22.46 -26.02
C LEU A 69 -8.36 -22.38 -24.96
N GLU A 70 -7.14 -22.84 -25.24
CA GLU A 70 -5.97 -22.52 -24.40
C GLU A 70 -5.52 -21.06 -24.56
N VAL A 71 -5.96 -20.33 -25.60
CA VAL A 71 -5.91 -18.85 -25.62
C VAL A 71 -6.92 -18.27 -24.63
N LEU A 72 -8.02 -18.96 -24.31
CA LEU A 72 -8.82 -18.62 -23.13
C LEU A 72 -8.10 -18.98 -21.82
N GLU A 73 -7.08 -19.84 -21.82
CA GLU A 73 -6.17 -19.90 -20.68
C GLU A 73 -5.25 -18.66 -20.60
N GLU A 74 -5.15 -17.82 -21.65
CA GLU A 74 -4.68 -16.43 -21.56
C GLU A 74 -5.72 -15.47 -20.94
N GLU A 75 -6.93 -15.92 -20.58
CA GLU A 75 -7.73 -15.28 -19.51
C GLU A 75 -6.95 -15.24 -18.18
N LYS A 76 -5.81 -15.95 -18.08
CA LYS A 76 -4.73 -15.68 -17.10
C LYS A 76 -4.23 -14.23 -17.11
N HIS A 77 -4.55 -13.43 -18.13
CA HIS A 77 -4.61 -11.97 -18.03
C HIS A 77 -5.81 -11.60 -17.13
N ASN A 78 -5.65 -11.93 -15.86
CA ASN A 78 -6.35 -11.45 -14.68
C ASN A 78 -6.19 -9.93 -14.56
N GLN A 79 -6.51 -9.18 -15.62
CA GLN A 79 -6.52 -7.73 -15.61
C GLN A 79 -7.84 -7.26 -15.03
N ILE A 80 -7.98 -7.50 -13.74
CA ILE A 80 -8.84 -6.69 -12.91
C ILE A 80 -7.91 -5.93 -11.96
N ILE A 81 -6.94 -5.25 -12.58
CA ILE A 81 -6.04 -4.38 -11.87
C ILE A 81 -6.83 -3.09 -11.67
N LEU A 82 -7.40 -2.93 -10.48
CA LEU A 82 -7.76 -1.60 -10.00
C LEU A 82 -6.58 -0.68 -10.33
N SER A 83 -6.83 0.43 -11.00
CA SER A 83 -5.76 1.40 -11.28
C SER A 83 -5.09 1.80 -9.96
N GLY A 84 -3.83 2.26 -10.00
CA GLY A 84 -3.13 2.68 -8.78
C GLY A 84 -3.92 3.73 -7.97
N LEU A 85 -4.69 4.59 -8.66
CA LEU A 85 -5.59 5.54 -8.04
C LEU A 85 -6.78 4.86 -7.35
N GLU A 86 -7.39 3.85 -7.97
CA GLU A 86 -8.50 3.09 -7.39
C GLU A 86 -8.04 2.29 -6.16
N GLN A 87 -6.85 1.68 -6.20
CA GLN A 87 -6.26 1.01 -5.03
C GLN A 87 -5.98 2.00 -3.90
N GLN A 88 -5.47 3.18 -4.22
CA GLN A 88 -5.22 4.22 -3.23
C GLN A 88 -6.52 4.72 -2.59
N LEU A 89 -7.58 4.90 -3.39
CA LEU A 89 -8.90 5.30 -2.89
C LEU A 89 -9.53 4.27 -1.96
N LEU A 90 -9.24 2.99 -2.14
CA LEU A 90 -9.81 1.91 -1.34
C LEU A 90 -8.98 1.66 -0.07
N ASP A 91 -7.70 1.33 -0.22
CA ASP A 91 -6.87 0.80 0.87
C ASP A 91 -5.59 1.61 1.13
N GLY A 92 -5.25 2.57 0.27
CA GLY A 92 -4.03 3.37 0.40
C GLY A 92 -4.22 4.70 1.12
N ILE A 93 -3.12 5.35 1.52
CA ILE A 93 -3.18 6.71 2.07
C ILE A 93 -3.44 7.70 0.93
N LEU A 94 -4.49 8.51 1.06
CA LEU A 94 -4.82 9.57 0.08
C LEU A 94 -3.74 10.64 0.00
N ASP A 95 -3.59 11.27 -1.16
CA ASP A 95 -2.58 12.33 -1.37
C ASP A 95 -2.86 13.55 -0.48
N GLU A 96 -4.14 13.85 -0.21
CA GLU A 96 -4.51 14.91 0.74
C GLU A 96 -4.28 14.52 2.21
N GLY A 97 -4.09 13.23 2.49
CA GLY A 97 -3.89 12.66 3.83
C GLY A 97 -2.41 12.41 4.17
N THR A 98 -1.48 12.96 3.40
CA THR A 98 -0.05 12.78 3.62
C THR A 98 0.74 13.99 3.14
N LEU A 99 1.88 14.24 3.77
CA LEU A 99 2.93 15.11 3.23
C LEU A 99 4.02 14.29 2.53
N ALA A 100 3.99 12.96 2.61
CA ALA A 100 5.08 12.12 2.10
C ALA A 100 5.26 12.32 0.59
N ASN A 101 6.50 12.57 0.17
CA ASN A 101 6.81 12.67 -1.24
C ASN A 101 6.93 11.27 -1.85
N ARG A 102 5.99 10.90 -2.71
CA ARG A 102 5.97 9.58 -3.37
C ARG A 102 6.56 9.58 -4.78
N HIS A 103 6.82 10.75 -5.35
CA HIS A 103 7.15 10.88 -6.77
C HIS A 103 8.66 10.96 -7.05
N GLY A 104 9.47 11.30 -6.04
CA GLY A 104 10.91 11.52 -6.20
C GLY A 104 11.79 10.58 -5.38
N CYS A 105 11.22 9.54 -4.76
CA CYS A 105 11.94 8.65 -3.85
C CYS A 105 12.02 7.23 -4.41
N ASP A 106 13.15 6.57 -4.17
CA ASP A 106 13.31 5.15 -4.42
C ASP A 106 12.41 4.35 -3.46
N ARG A 107 11.42 3.63 -4.02
CA ARG A 107 10.45 2.86 -3.23
C ARG A 107 11.11 1.74 -2.44
N GLU A 108 12.07 1.03 -3.04
CA GLU A 108 12.72 -0.10 -2.37
C GLU A 108 13.50 0.36 -1.14
N LEU A 109 14.20 1.50 -1.28
CA LEU A 109 14.87 2.14 -0.17
C LEU A 109 13.89 2.57 0.92
N VAL A 110 12.80 3.26 0.55
CA VAL A 110 11.78 3.72 1.51
C VAL A 110 11.19 2.53 2.26
N ASP A 111 10.77 1.48 1.57
CA ASP A 111 10.15 0.31 2.17
C ASP A 111 11.11 -0.40 3.13
N SER A 112 12.39 -0.54 2.75
CA SER A 112 13.42 -1.11 3.64
C SER A 112 13.64 -0.29 4.92
N LEU A 113 13.59 1.05 4.82
CA LEU A 113 13.75 1.95 5.97
C LEU A 113 12.52 1.93 6.88
N LEU A 114 11.33 1.87 6.31
CA LEU A 114 10.07 1.75 7.04
C LEU A 114 10.02 0.40 7.79
N GLU A 115 10.38 -0.70 7.14
CA GLU A 115 10.42 -2.03 7.77
C GLU A 115 11.41 -2.07 8.93
N ARG A 116 12.61 -1.50 8.74
CA ARG A 116 13.64 -1.39 9.77
C ARG A 116 13.18 -0.61 11.00
N ALA A 117 12.32 0.41 10.82
CA ALA A 117 11.73 1.17 11.92
C ALA A 117 10.52 0.45 12.56
N SER A 118 9.81 -0.38 11.79
CA SER A 118 8.59 -1.07 12.21
C SER A 118 8.80 -2.06 13.35
N SER A 119 9.98 -2.68 13.45
CA SER A 119 10.22 -3.74 14.44
C SER A 119 10.05 -3.29 15.90
N GLU A 120 10.12 -1.98 16.15
CA GLU A 120 10.24 -1.42 17.50
C GLU A 120 9.18 -0.33 17.76
N ASN A 121 8.78 0.42 16.73
CA ASN A 121 7.72 1.42 16.86
C ASN A 121 6.81 1.46 15.63
N PRO A 122 5.76 0.63 15.59
CA PRO A 122 4.80 0.61 14.48
C PRO A 122 4.10 1.95 14.26
N ARG A 123 3.91 2.76 15.33
CA ARG A 123 3.29 4.09 15.21
C ARG A 123 4.17 5.05 14.42
N LEU A 124 5.49 4.98 14.61
CA LEU A 124 6.43 5.82 13.87
C LEU A 124 6.34 5.56 12.35
N VAL A 125 6.14 4.31 11.93
CA VAL A 125 5.94 3.95 10.52
C VAL A 125 4.69 4.60 9.95
N GLY A 126 3.57 4.55 10.66
CA GLY A 126 2.33 5.23 10.26
C GLY A 126 2.54 6.74 10.11
N TYR A 127 3.33 7.34 10.99
CA TYR A 127 3.67 8.77 10.88
C TYR A 127 4.51 9.03 9.62
N MET A 128 5.55 8.22 9.38
CA MET A 128 6.46 8.39 8.24
C MET A 128 5.73 8.22 6.90
N GLN A 129 4.78 7.28 6.81
CA GLN A 129 3.92 7.11 5.63
C GLN A 129 3.01 8.33 5.37
N ARG A 130 2.72 9.11 6.42
CA ARG A 130 2.03 10.41 6.35
C ARG A 130 2.97 11.60 6.14
N GLY A 131 4.28 11.35 5.97
CA GLY A 131 5.28 12.37 5.72
C GLY A 131 5.72 13.14 6.97
N VAL A 132 5.44 12.60 8.17
CA VAL A 132 5.72 13.22 9.45
C VAL A 132 6.53 12.26 10.33
N ALA A 133 7.48 12.76 11.10
CA ALA A 133 8.19 11.93 12.08
C ALA A 133 8.62 12.76 13.30
N TYR A 134 9.23 12.08 14.27
CA TYR A 134 9.92 12.74 15.37
C TYR A 134 11.31 12.13 15.58
N HIS A 135 12.21 12.91 16.17
CA HIS A 135 13.56 12.49 16.47
C HIS A 135 14.01 13.01 17.84
N HIS A 136 14.46 12.10 18.71
CA HIS A 136 15.02 12.43 20.02
C HIS A 136 15.92 11.30 20.52
N ALA A 137 16.72 11.56 21.56
CA ALA A 137 17.67 10.59 22.11
C ALA A 137 17.02 9.29 22.61
N GLY A 138 15.78 9.34 23.10
CA GLY A 138 15.01 8.16 23.51
C GLY A 138 14.50 7.27 22.37
N LEU A 139 14.67 7.67 21.10
CA LEU A 139 14.29 6.84 19.96
C LEU A 139 15.43 5.85 19.70
N ASN A 140 15.09 4.60 19.39
CA ASN A 140 16.09 3.59 19.12
C ASN A 140 16.96 3.96 17.90
N ASN A 141 18.15 3.36 17.83
CA ASN A 141 19.09 3.68 16.74
C ASN A 141 18.52 3.37 15.35
N LYS A 142 17.73 2.30 15.22
CA LYS A 142 17.08 1.92 13.96
C LYS A 142 16.10 2.99 13.48
N GLY A 143 15.23 3.47 14.37
CA GLY A 143 14.25 4.52 14.10
C GLY A 143 14.89 5.87 13.83
N ARG A 144 15.92 6.27 14.60
CA ARG A 144 16.65 7.52 14.34
C ARG A 144 17.24 7.55 12.93
N VAL A 145 17.98 6.51 12.56
CA VAL A 145 18.56 6.39 11.21
C VAL A 145 17.49 6.34 10.12
N ALA A 146 16.36 5.67 10.35
CA ALA A 146 15.27 5.64 9.38
C ALA A 146 14.64 7.03 9.18
N VAL A 147 14.36 7.75 10.26
CA VAL A 147 13.82 9.12 10.21
C VAL A 147 14.78 10.06 9.49
N GLU A 148 16.07 10.03 9.85
CA GLU A 148 17.09 10.84 9.19
C GLU A 148 17.21 10.52 7.71
N ALA A 149 17.31 9.24 7.35
CA ALA A 149 17.44 8.82 5.95
C ALA A 149 16.21 9.21 5.13
N LEU A 150 15.00 8.97 5.65
CA LEU A 150 13.77 9.33 4.95
C LEU A 150 13.58 10.84 4.82
N PHE A 151 14.05 11.63 5.79
CA PHE A 151 14.05 13.09 5.69
C PHE A 151 15.08 13.60 4.67
N ARG A 152 16.32 13.09 4.69
CA ARG A 152 17.37 13.46 3.70
C ARG A 152 16.97 13.07 2.27
N ASN A 153 16.28 11.95 2.10
CA ASN A 153 15.70 11.52 0.81
C ASN A 153 14.42 12.26 0.43
N ARG A 154 14.00 13.25 1.24
CA ARG A 154 12.79 14.05 1.05
C ARG A 154 11.52 13.20 0.95
N TYR A 155 11.47 12.02 1.56
CA TYR A 155 10.23 11.26 1.71
C TYR A 155 9.40 11.87 2.84
N VAL A 156 9.96 11.92 4.06
CA VAL A 156 9.38 12.65 5.20
C VAL A 156 9.65 14.15 5.02
N GLN A 157 8.62 14.98 5.15
CA GLN A 157 8.73 16.44 4.98
C GLN A 157 8.85 17.18 6.30
N VAL A 158 8.31 16.61 7.39
CA VAL A 158 8.25 17.26 8.69
C VAL A 158 8.80 16.34 9.76
N VAL A 159 9.81 16.81 10.48
CA VAL A 159 10.38 16.10 11.64
C VAL A 159 10.31 17.00 12.86
N PHE A 160 9.71 16.52 13.94
CA PHE A 160 9.72 17.19 15.23
C PHE A 160 10.89 16.66 16.07
N SER A 161 11.80 17.54 16.52
CA SER A 161 12.96 17.12 17.29
C SER A 161 13.14 17.90 18.58
N THR A 162 13.90 17.31 19.51
CA THR A 162 14.53 18.04 20.62
C THR A 162 15.83 18.69 20.14
N ALA A 163 16.40 19.61 20.93
CA ALA A 163 17.58 20.43 20.57
C ALA A 163 18.87 19.66 20.18
N THR A 164 18.88 18.34 20.27
CA THR A 164 20.01 17.45 19.93
C THR A 164 19.86 16.79 18.56
N LEU A 165 19.25 17.49 17.60
CA LEU A 165 19.15 16.99 16.24
C LEU A 165 20.49 17.22 15.52
N ASP A 166 21.44 16.31 15.70
CA ASP A 166 22.62 16.25 14.84
C ASP A 166 22.17 15.65 13.50
N MET A 167 21.74 16.49 12.57
CA MET A 167 21.20 16.10 11.26
C MET A 167 22.28 16.06 10.17
#